data_AF-A0A5N8VRW8-F1
#
_entry.id   AF-A0A5N8VRW8-F1
#
_cell.length_a   1.000
_cell.length_b   1.000
_cell.length_c   1.000
_cell.angle_alpha   90.00
_cell.angle_beta   90.00
_cell.angle_gamma   90.00
#
_symmetry.space_group_name_H-M   'P 1'
#
loop_
_entity.id
_entity.type
_entity.pdbx_description
1 polymer ?
#
loop_
_entity_poly.entity_id
_entity_poly.type
_entity_poly.pdbx_seq_one_letter_code
_entity_poly.pdbx_strand_id
1 'polypeptide(L)'
;MATKRMSPGFSDQVMGLVKSLRTDAPDCVAAGAVDMSTGMLLSYETVDNHPPEVLDLLAGATLDLFQGRTVVMIEDVFKERRGIASDNHFFQEILVNSENLTHLFIRMNDQQDVVAVVVCRKSVNVGMLFAQVRRVVREYSL
;
A
#
# COMPACT_ATOMS: atom_id res chain seq x y z
N MET A 1 -26.81 24.18 14.06
CA MET A 1 -26.32 22.84 14.45
C MET A 1 -25.31 22.41 13.41
N ALA A 2 -24.01 22.44 13.74
CA ALA A 2 -22.97 21.98 12.84
C ALA A 2 -23.00 20.46 12.78
N THR A 3 -23.24 19.91 11.59
CA THR A 3 -23.17 18.48 11.29
C THR A 3 -21.72 18.04 11.53
N LYS A 4 -21.45 17.42 12.68
CA LYS A 4 -20.18 16.75 12.96
C LYS A 4 -20.06 15.62 11.95
N ARG A 5 -19.26 15.80 10.89
CA ARG A 5 -18.89 14.72 9.97
C ARG A 5 -18.36 13.58 10.83
N MET A 6 -19.10 12.48 10.92
CA MET A 6 -18.60 11.25 11.53
C MET A 6 -17.38 10.82 10.72
N SER A 7 -16.26 10.59 11.39
CA SER A 7 -15.10 9.95 10.75
C SER A 7 -15.54 8.57 10.25
N PRO A 8 -15.23 8.21 8.99
CA PRO A 8 -15.53 6.88 8.49
C PRO A 8 -14.83 5.82 9.35
N GLY A 9 -15.43 4.62 9.47
CA GLY A 9 -14.75 3.50 10.15
C GLY A 9 -13.53 3.03 9.35
N PHE A 10 -12.60 2.32 10.00
CA PHE A 10 -11.38 1.81 9.35
C PHE A 10 -11.67 1.04 8.06
N SER A 11 -12.65 0.12 8.08
CA SER A 11 -13.05 -0.64 6.88
C SER A 11 -13.55 0.26 5.76
N ASP A 12 -14.33 1.32 6.07
CA ASP A 12 -14.83 2.26 5.08
C ASP A 12 -13.68 3.09 4.47
N GLN A 13 -12.71 3.48 5.30
CA GLN A 13 -11.52 4.17 4.81
C GLN A 13 -10.69 3.28 3.88
N VAL A 14 -10.49 2.01 4.23
CA VAL A 14 -9.74 1.06 3.40
C VAL A 14 -10.45 0.80 2.07
N MET A 15 -11.76 0.55 2.08
CA MET A 15 -12.54 0.38 0.85
C MET A 15 -12.50 1.65 -0.01
N GLY A 16 -12.66 2.82 0.62
CA GLY A 16 -12.55 4.10 -0.06
C GLY A 16 -11.19 4.30 -0.70
N LEU A 17 -10.11 3.99 0.01
CA LEU A 17 -8.73 4.11 -0.45
C LEU A 17 -8.52 3.26 -1.71
N VAL A 18 -8.86 1.97 -1.66
CA VAL A 18 -8.68 1.04 -2.78
C VAL A 18 -9.46 1.52 -4.01
N LYS A 19 -10.69 1.97 -3.83
CA LYS A 19 -11.53 2.49 -4.93
C LYS A 19 -10.95 3.76 -5.56
N SER A 20 -10.49 4.70 -4.73
CA SER A 20 -9.86 5.94 -5.21
C SER A 20 -8.55 5.65 -5.93
N LEU A 21 -7.72 4.74 -5.41
CA LEU A 21 -6.51 4.28 -6.09
C LEU A 21 -6.83 3.61 -7.43
N ARG A 22 -7.86 2.75 -7.48
CA ARG A 22 -8.30 2.09 -8.70
C ARG A 22 -8.71 3.10 -9.78
N THR A 23 -9.33 4.21 -9.38
CA THR A 23 -9.87 5.24 -10.27
C THR A 23 -8.82 6.25 -10.73
N ASP A 24 -8.00 6.73 -9.79
CA ASP A 24 -7.14 7.90 -10.01
C ASP A 24 -5.71 7.54 -10.43
N ALA A 25 -5.27 6.30 -10.21
CA ALA A 25 -3.97 5.85 -10.70
C ALA A 25 -4.00 5.60 -12.22
N PRO A 26 -2.99 6.09 -12.96
CA PRO A 26 -2.95 5.97 -14.42
C PRO A 26 -2.78 4.51 -14.86
N ASP A 27 -3.49 4.10 -15.91
CA ASP A 27 -3.44 2.74 -16.49
C ASP A 27 -3.61 1.61 -15.45
N CYS A 28 -4.32 1.90 -14.36
CA CYS A 28 -4.53 0.97 -13.26
C CYS A 28 -5.41 -0.21 -13.70
N VAL A 29 -4.97 -1.42 -13.36
CA VAL A 29 -5.68 -2.68 -13.61
C VAL A 29 -6.12 -3.34 -12.30
N ALA A 30 -5.39 -3.09 -11.20
CA ALA A 30 -5.80 -3.53 -9.88
C ALA A 30 -5.28 -2.57 -8.78
N ALA A 31 -6.00 -2.52 -7.66
CA ALA A 31 -5.56 -1.86 -6.44
C ALA A 31 -5.94 -2.73 -5.23
N GLY A 32 -5.22 -2.59 -4.13
CA GLY A 32 -5.52 -3.29 -2.89
C GLY A 32 -4.84 -2.67 -1.68
N ALA A 33 -5.17 -3.17 -0.50
CA ALA A 33 -4.54 -2.78 0.75
C ALA A 33 -4.27 -4.03 1.59
N VAL A 34 -3.07 -4.13 2.15
CA VAL A 34 -2.60 -5.26 2.93
C VAL A 34 -2.26 -4.79 4.33
N ASP A 35 -2.65 -5.57 5.34
CA ASP A 35 -2.24 -5.39 6.72
C ASP A 35 -0.90 -6.12 6.95
N MET A 36 0.13 -5.36 7.29
CA MET A 36 1.48 -5.85 7.53
C MET A 36 1.66 -6.49 8.91
N SER A 37 0.69 -6.33 9.83
CA SER A 37 0.76 -7.05 11.11
C SER A 37 0.36 -8.52 10.96
N THR A 38 -0.55 -8.83 10.03
CA THR A 38 -1.09 -10.16 9.79
C THR A 38 -0.71 -10.78 8.44
N GLY A 39 -0.27 -9.96 7.48
CA GLY A 39 -0.04 -10.38 6.10
C GLY A 39 -1.32 -10.61 5.30
N MET A 40 -2.47 -10.13 5.78
CA MET A 40 -3.77 -10.35 5.13
C MET A 40 -4.15 -9.21 4.17
N LEU A 41 -4.86 -9.57 3.10
CA LEU A 41 -5.48 -8.62 2.20
C LEU A 41 -6.75 -8.02 2.84
N LEU A 42 -6.77 -6.71 3.06
CA LEU A 42 -7.90 -6.00 3.68
C LEU A 42 -9.02 -5.69 2.68
N SER A 43 -8.65 -5.31 1.45
CA SER A 43 -9.58 -4.98 0.36
C SER A 43 -8.82 -4.98 -0.97
N TYR A 44 -9.53 -5.23 -2.07
CA TYR A 44 -8.97 -5.13 -3.43
C TYR A 44 -10.05 -4.84 -4.48
N GLU A 45 -9.63 -4.22 -5.58
CA GLU A 45 -10.39 -4.08 -6.82
C GLU A 45 -9.48 -4.46 -8.00
N THR A 46 -9.95 -5.29 -8.92
CA THR A 46 -9.18 -5.75 -10.09
C THR A 46 -10.10 -5.93 -11.30
N VAL A 47 -9.56 -5.79 -12.52
CA VAL A 47 -10.29 -6.07 -13.76
C VAL A 47 -10.42 -7.57 -14.06
N ASP A 48 -9.52 -8.38 -13.52
CA ASP A 48 -9.42 -9.80 -13.79
C ASP A 48 -9.87 -10.61 -12.57
N ASN A 49 -10.39 -11.81 -12.79
CA ASN A 49 -10.72 -12.71 -11.69
C ASN A 49 -9.47 -13.47 -11.25
N HIS A 50 -9.15 -13.42 -9.96
CA HIS A 50 -8.01 -14.12 -9.37
C HIS A 50 -8.49 -15.10 -8.30
N PRO A 51 -7.94 -16.33 -8.24
CA PRO A 51 -8.25 -17.25 -7.15
C PRO A 51 -7.87 -16.62 -5.80
N PRO A 52 -8.71 -16.76 -4.75
CA PRO A 52 -8.44 -16.18 -3.44
C PRO A 52 -7.06 -16.57 -2.87
N GLU A 53 -6.67 -17.83 -3.01
CA GLU A 53 -5.36 -18.34 -2.56
C GLU A 53 -4.17 -17.59 -3.19
N VAL A 54 -4.30 -17.14 -4.43
CA VAL A 54 -3.26 -16.35 -5.10
C VAL A 54 -3.17 -14.95 -4.50
N LEU A 55 -4.32 -14.33 -4.18
CA LEU A 55 -4.37 -13.03 -3.53
C LEU A 55 -3.79 -13.08 -2.11
N ASP A 56 -4.06 -14.15 -1.37
CA ASP A 56 -3.49 -14.38 -0.03
C ASP A 56 -1.96 -14.53 -0.09
N LEU A 57 -1.46 -15.30 -1.07
CA LEU A 57 -0.01 -15.43 -1.28
C LEU A 57 0.65 -14.09 -1.67
N LEU A 58 -0.02 -13.27 -2.47
CA LEU A 58 0.47 -11.93 -2.83
C LEU A 58 0.52 -10.99 -1.63
N ALA A 59 -0.47 -11.06 -0.74
CA ALA A 59 -0.48 -10.30 0.50
C ALA A 59 0.69 -10.69 1.41
N GLY A 60 0.95 -11.99 1.58
CA GLY A 60 2.12 -12.50 2.30
C GLY A 60 3.46 -12.08 1.67
N ALA A 61 3.57 -12.13 0.35
CA ALA A 61 4.77 -11.65 -0.35
C ALA A 61 5.00 -10.13 -0.15
N THR A 62 3.93 -9.35 -0.03
CA THR A 62 4.02 -7.91 0.27
C THR A 62 4.60 -7.68 1.67
N LEU A 63 4.18 -8.48 2.65
CA LEU A 63 4.76 -8.48 3.99
C LEU A 63 6.26 -8.76 3.96
N ASP A 64 6.69 -9.77 3.21
CA ASP A 64 8.11 -10.11 3.09
C ASP A 64 8.95 -8.97 2.48
N LEU A 65 8.39 -8.21 1.53
CA LEU A 65 9.07 -7.07 0.91
C LEU A 65 9.27 -5.89 1.88
N PHE A 66 8.30 -5.63 2.75
CA PHE A 66 8.31 -4.47 3.65
C PHE A 66 8.84 -4.76 5.04
N GLN A 67 8.57 -5.95 5.57
CA GLN A 67 8.83 -6.36 6.95
C GLN A 67 9.39 -7.79 7.04
N GLY A 68 9.91 -8.33 5.93
CA GLY A 68 10.70 -9.55 5.99
C GLY A 68 11.85 -9.41 6.98
N ARG A 69 12.23 -10.52 7.63
CA ARG A 69 13.19 -10.52 8.74
C ARG A 69 14.45 -9.68 8.48
N THR A 70 15.03 -9.82 7.28
CA THR A 70 16.24 -9.07 6.91
C THR A 70 15.99 -7.58 6.70
N VAL A 71 14.81 -7.22 6.19
CA VAL A 71 14.39 -5.82 6.02
C VAL A 71 14.29 -5.12 7.37
N VAL A 72 13.61 -5.75 8.33
CA VAL A 72 13.49 -5.24 9.71
C VAL A 72 14.85 -5.16 10.40
N MET A 73 15.70 -6.19 10.28
CA MET A 73 17.07 -6.13 10.85
C MET A 73 17.89 -4.96 10.31
N ILE A 74 17.79 -4.66 9.01
CA ILE A 74 18.47 -3.51 8.40
C ILE A 74 17.93 -2.19 8.96
N GLU A 75 16.61 -2.09 9.09
CA GLU A 75 15.94 -0.93 9.68
C GLU A 75 16.41 -0.68 11.12
N ASP A 76 16.40 -1.71 11.97
CA ASP A 76 16.80 -1.62 13.38
C ASP A 76 18.25 -1.13 13.52
N VAL A 77 19.17 -1.70 12.72
CA VAL A 77 20.58 -1.27 12.70
C VAL A 77 20.72 0.20 12.30
N PHE A 78 19.91 0.68 11.34
CA PHE A 78 19.96 2.08 10.96
C PHE A 78 19.31 3.00 11.99
N LYS A 79 18.23 2.59 12.64
CA LYS A 79 17.60 3.33 13.74
C LYS A 79 18.56 3.50 14.90
N GLU A 80 19.20 2.42 15.34
CA GLU A 80 20.20 2.42 16.41
C GLU A 80 21.36 3.38 16.09
N ARG A 81 21.97 3.25 14.91
CA ARG A 81 23.11 4.10 14.51
C ARG A 81 22.77 5.57 14.37
N ARG A 82 21.51 5.91 14.11
CA ARG A 82 21.03 7.30 13.98
C ARG A 82 20.41 7.83 15.27
N GLY A 83 20.30 7.03 16.33
CA GLY A 83 19.64 7.41 17.58
C GLY A 83 18.13 7.68 17.41
N ILE A 84 17.48 7.01 16.45
CA ILE A 84 16.04 7.17 16.18
C ILE A 84 15.27 6.16 17.03
N ALA A 85 14.35 6.64 17.87
CA ALA A 85 13.51 5.80 18.74
C ALA A 85 12.04 5.72 18.26
N SER A 86 11.80 5.93 16.96
CA SER A 86 10.45 5.91 16.38
C SER A 86 10.06 4.52 15.89
N ASP A 87 8.78 4.20 16.01
CA ASP A 87 8.17 2.97 15.47
C ASP A 87 7.96 3.03 13.95
N ASN A 88 8.24 4.16 13.30
CA ASN A 88 8.07 4.31 11.86
C ASN A 88 9.01 3.38 11.07
N HIS A 89 8.48 2.75 10.03
CA HIS A 89 9.29 1.90 9.17
C HIS A 89 10.19 2.70 8.24
N PHE A 90 11.30 2.12 7.77
CA PHE A 90 12.20 2.81 6.84
C PHE A 90 11.79 2.58 5.39
N PHE A 91 11.22 1.42 5.10
CA PHE A 91 10.71 1.05 3.78
C PHE A 91 9.27 1.57 3.65
N GLN A 92 9.15 2.68 2.92
CA GLN A 92 7.89 3.41 2.75
C GLN A 92 7.22 3.13 1.41
N GLU A 93 8.00 2.96 0.35
CA GLU A 93 7.48 2.73 -1.00
C GLU A 93 8.39 1.78 -1.77
N ILE A 94 7.79 0.88 -2.55
CA ILE A 94 8.51 -0.08 -3.39
C ILE A 94 7.85 -0.12 -4.76
N LEU A 95 8.64 0.06 -5.82
CA LEU A 95 8.18 -0.13 -7.20
C LEU A 95 8.76 -1.43 -7.76
N VAL A 96 7.90 -2.33 -8.22
CA VAL A 96 8.28 -3.59 -8.85
C VAL A 96 7.76 -3.64 -10.28
N ASN A 97 8.67 -3.79 -11.25
CA ASN A 97 8.30 -4.06 -12.63
C ASN A 97 8.37 -5.57 -12.89
N SER A 98 7.28 -6.13 -13.40
CA SER A 98 7.22 -7.46 -13.97
C SER A 98 7.28 -7.37 -15.50
N GLU A 99 7.13 -8.49 -16.19
CA GLU A 99 7.21 -8.51 -17.66
C GLU A 99 6.23 -7.53 -18.31
N ASN A 100 4.99 -7.48 -17.81
CA ASN A 100 3.88 -6.73 -18.41
C ASN A 100 3.24 -5.69 -17.48
N LEU A 101 3.62 -5.67 -16.20
CA LEU A 101 2.98 -4.86 -15.17
C LEU A 101 3.99 -4.07 -14.35
N THR A 102 3.52 -2.95 -13.82
CA THR A 102 4.23 -2.12 -12.84
C THR A 102 3.40 -2.08 -11.57
N HIS A 103 4.02 -2.44 -10.45
CA HIS A 103 3.39 -2.49 -9.13
C HIS A 103 4.03 -1.39 -8.28
N LEU A 104 3.20 -0.53 -7.71
CA LEU A 104 3.63 0.43 -6.70
C LEU A 104 2.98 0.04 -5.38
N PHE A 105 3.82 -0.25 -4.40
CA PHE A 105 3.43 -0.45 -3.01
C PHE A 105 3.79 0.81 -2.24
N ILE A 106 2.87 1.28 -1.39
CA ILE A 106 3.04 2.48 -0.58
C ILE A 106 2.47 2.23 0.81
N ARG A 107 3.31 2.43 1.82
CA ARG A 107 2.89 2.43 3.22
C ARG A 107 2.08 3.69 3.51
N MET A 108 1.02 3.53 4.26
CA MET A 108 0.18 4.66 4.65
C MET A 108 0.89 5.55 5.68
N ASN A 109 0.50 6.83 5.76
CA ASN A 109 1.24 7.80 6.55
C ASN A 109 0.97 7.64 8.06
N ASP A 110 -0.29 7.39 8.44
CA ASP A 110 -0.74 7.42 9.83
C ASP A 110 -0.79 6.01 10.46
N GLN A 111 -1.17 4.97 9.70
CA GLN A 111 -1.12 3.56 10.09
C GLN A 111 0.00 2.89 9.30
N GLN A 112 1.17 2.85 9.92
CA GLN A 112 2.33 2.23 9.32
C GLN A 112 2.07 0.75 8.98
N ASP A 113 1.20 0.03 9.67
CA ASP A 113 0.89 -1.38 9.34
C ASP A 113 0.01 -1.56 8.08
N VAL A 114 -0.44 -0.50 7.41
CA VAL A 114 -1.21 -0.62 6.17
C VAL A 114 -0.34 -0.27 4.96
N VAL A 115 -0.29 -1.17 3.98
CA VAL A 115 0.35 -0.94 2.68
C VAL A 115 -0.69 -1.02 1.58
N ALA A 116 -0.86 0.07 0.84
CA ALA A 116 -1.63 0.08 -0.40
C ALA A 116 -0.77 -0.43 -1.56
N VAL A 117 -1.39 -1.17 -2.48
CA VAL A 117 -0.78 -1.61 -3.73
C VAL A 117 -1.61 -1.11 -4.90
N VAL A 118 -0.91 -0.66 -5.94
CA VAL A 118 -1.50 -0.31 -7.24
C VAL A 118 -0.74 -1.05 -8.32
N VAL A 119 -1.47 -1.70 -9.20
CA VAL A 119 -0.94 -2.46 -10.34
C VAL A 119 -1.41 -1.78 -11.62
N CYS A 120 -0.45 -1.43 -12.46
CA CYS A 120 -0.67 -0.74 -13.73
C CYS A 120 -0.06 -1.53 -14.88
N ARG A 121 -0.50 -1.25 -16.11
CA ARG A 121 0.22 -1.71 -17.31
C ARG A 121 1.64 -1.13 -17.31
N LYS A 122 2.62 -1.90 -17.78
CA LYS A 122 4.04 -1.48 -17.82
C LYS A 122 4.31 -0.20 -18.62
N SER A 123 3.42 0.18 -19.53
CA SER A 123 3.50 1.43 -20.29
C SER A 123 3.25 2.69 -19.44
N VAL A 124 2.80 2.54 -18.20
CA VAL A 124 2.47 3.66 -17.32
C VAL A 124 3.68 4.57 -17.11
N ASN A 125 3.45 5.88 -17.08
CA ASN A 125 4.49 6.82 -16.65
C ASN A 125 4.69 6.70 -15.14
N VAL A 126 5.84 6.18 -14.73
CA VAL A 126 6.16 5.93 -13.30
C VAL A 126 6.12 7.20 -12.46
N GLY A 127 6.57 8.34 -12.99
CA GLY A 127 6.51 9.62 -12.26
C GLY A 127 5.07 10.05 -11.96
N MET A 128 4.18 9.93 -12.94
CA MET A 128 2.75 10.19 -12.76
C MET A 128 2.07 9.19 -11.83
N LEU A 129 2.46 7.92 -11.89
CA LEU A 129 1.97 6.88 -10.97
C LEU A 129 2.27 7.26 -9.51
N PHE A 130 3.53 7.57 -9.18
CA PHE A 130 3.90 8.04 -7.85
C PHE A 130 3.14 9.30 -7.44
N ALA A 131 3.05 10.29 -8.34
CA ALA A 131 2.41 11.55 -8.02
C ALA A 131 0.92 11.38 -7.66
N GLN A 132 0.18 10.58 -8.43
CA GLN A 132 -1.25 10.35 -8.19
C GLN A 132 -1.47 9.45 -6.97
N VAL A 133 -0.73 8.36 -6.84
CA VAL A 133 -0.90 7.44 -5.70
C VAL A 133 -0.58 8.13 -4.38
N ARG A 134 0.51 8.90 -4.29
CA ARG A 134 0.83 9.71 -3.10
C ARG A 134 -0.23 10.77 -2.81
N ARG A 135 -0.87 11.34 -3.84
CA ARG A 135 -1.98 12.28 -3.64
C ARG A 135 -3.15 11.59 -2.96
N VAL A 136 -3.59 10.46 -3.51
CA VAL A 136 -4.70 9.68 -2.96
C VAL A 136 -4.40 9.23 -1.53
N VAL A 137 -3.21 8.66 -1.27
CA VAL A 137 -2.82 8.21 0.09
C VAL A 137 -2.92 9.33 1.13
N ARG A 138 -2.57 10.57 0.78
CA ARG A 138 -2.68 11.72 1.69
C ARG A 138 -4.12 12.12 2.03
N GLU A 139 -5.11 11.68 1.28
CA GLU A 139 -6.53 11.99 1.51
C GLU A 139 -7.16 11.05 2.56
N TYR A 140 -6.48 9.96 2.92
CA TYR A 140 -6.94 8.97 3.89
C TYR A 140 -6.07 9.06 5.15
N SER A 141 -6.71 9.22 6.31
CA SER A 141 -6.06 9.11 7.64
C SER A 141 -5.92 7.65 8.05
N LEU A 142 -5.25 6.90 7.17
CA LEU A 142 -4.78 5.54 7.37
C LEU A 142 -3.26 5.56 7.36
#